data_AF-A0A1H7QTQ6-F1
#
_entry.id   AF-A0A1H7QTQ6-F1
#
_cell.length_a   1.000
_cell.length_b   1.000
_cell.length_c   1.000
_cell.angle_alpha   90.00
_cell.angle_beta   90.00
_cell.angle_gamma   90.00
#
_symmetry.space_group_name_H-M   'P 1'
#
loop_
_entity.id
_entity.type
_entity.pdbx_description
1 polymer ?
#
loop_
_entity_poly.entity_id
_entity_poly.type
_entity_poly.pdbx_seq_one_letter_code
_entity_poly.pdbx_strand_id
1 'polypeptide(L)'
;MHVSRSRHFGVALAAATLIATGAAVAGPGGVANAATAVPAGFYGPLDASAPPRAVAPAAAEPAPAEPAAEPAPAPAPPPPAPAPLAVTPDDLARIVPGMPAEKIAEYIAPLNAAMARGGIDNPVRQAAFIAQLAVESDSFRTFEEYASGRAYEGRADLGNTQAGDGERYKGRGAIQITGRHNYESVSQFTGVDFVAHPELLEAPENAFNTAVWYWTSRDLNQVADSAGIVRVSEVVNGGHHALERRVADFQRGLDVLLRP
;
A
#
# COMPACT_ATOMS: atom_id res chain seq x y z
N MET A 1 41.51 15.96 34.88
CA MET A 1 41.30 15.48 33.51
C MET A 1 40.04 14.65 33.47
N HIS A 2 39.25 14.86 32.43
CA HIS A 2 37.84 14.54 32.28
C HIS A 2 37.66 13.22 31.50
N VAL A 3 36.42 12.71 31.48
CA VAL A 3 35.85 11.67 30.58
C VAL A 3 36.16 10.21 31.01
N SER A 4 35.24 9.47 31.64
CA SER A 4 33.99 8.85 31.13
C SER A 4 34.24 7.77 30.07
N ARG A 5 33.74 6.55 30.30
CA ARG A 5 32.81 5.84 29.37
C ARG A 5 32.51 4.40 29.81
N SER A 6 31.32 3.98 29.35
CA SER A 6 30.90 2.59 29.07
C SER A 6 30.07 1.87 30.14
N ARG A 7 28.83 2.36 30.35
CA ARG A 7 27.71 1.50 30.73
C ARG A 7 27.27 0.68 29.52
N HIS A 8 27.35 -0.65 29.65
CA HIS A 8 26.81 -1.61 28.70
C HIS A 8 25.30 -1.75 28.98
N PHE A 9 24.45 -1.49 27.99
CA PHE A 9 23.05 -1.91 28.02
C PHE A 9 22.93 -3.20 27.20
N GLY A 10 22.92 -4.33 27.89
CA GLY A 10 22.43 -5.59 27.34
C GLY A 10 20.91 -5.63 27.51
N VAL A 11 20.18 -5.69 26.40
CA VAL A 11 18.74 -5.97 26.41
C VAL A 11 18.58 -7.49 26.30
N ALA A 12 18.07 -8.08 27.37
CA ALA A 12 17.73 -9.48 27.46
C ALA A 12 16.45 -9.77 26.64
N LEU A 13 16.54 -10.69 25.69
CA LEU A 13 15.40 -11.28 25.00
C LEU A 13 14.88 -12.44 25.84
N ALA A 14 13.73 -12.26 26.49
CA ALA A 14 13.07 -13.31 27.24
C ALA A 14 12.33 -14.25 26.27
N ALA A 15 12.78 -15.51 26.23
CA ALA A 15 12.11 -16.62 25.58
C ALA A 15 10.87 -17.02 26.39
N ALA A 16 9.72 -17.15 25.72
CA ALA A 16 8.55 -17.82 26.26
C ALA A 16 8.34 -19.13 25.49
N THR A 17 8.71 -20.22 26.16
CA THR A 17 8.41 -21.60 25.77
C THR A 17 6.95 -21.92 26.14
N LEU A 18 6.19 -22.50 25.21
CA LEU A 18 5.04 -23.33 25.57
C LEU A 18 5.16 -24.69 24.85
N ILE A 19 5.28 -25.73 25.66
CA ILE A 19 5.22 -27.15 25.28
C ILE A 19 3.86 -27.68 25.75
N ALA A 20 3.13 -28.38 24.87
CA ALA A 20 2.32 -29.59 25.14
C ALA A 20 1.58 -29.97 23.84
N THR A 21 2.10 -30.89 23.03
CA THR A 21 1.82 -32.35 22.99
C THR A 21 0.46 -32.75 22.41
N GLY A 22 0.50 -33.53 21.32
CA GLY A 22 -0.63 -34.33 20.83
C GLY A 22 -0.49 -34.75 19.36
N ALA A 23 0.18 -35.88 19.11
CA ALA A 23 0.35 -36.48 17.78
C ALA A 23 -0.81 -37.44 17.44
N ALA A 24 -1.21 -37.50 16.15
CA ALA A 24 -1.53 -38.76 15.44
C ALA A 24 -1.75 -38.58 13.92
N VAL A 25 -0.80 -39.16 13.15
CA VAL A 25 -0.90 -40.06 11.97
C VAL A 25 -1.71 -39.67 10.70
N ALA A 26 -1.04 -39.91 9.57
CA ALA A 26 -1.35 -39.55 8.17
C ALA A 26 -2.30 -40.50 7.40
N GLY A 27 -2.83 -40.00 6.27
CA GLY A 27 -3.37 -40.77 5.14
C GLY A 27 -3.73 -39.86 3.94
N PRO A 28 -3.53 -40.26 2.67
CA PRO A 28 -3.30 -39.34 1.55
C PRO A 28 -4.53 -39.06 0.68
N GLY A 29 -4.55 -37.91 0.02
CA GLY A 29 -5.38 -37.69 -1.17
C GLY A 29 -6.22 -36.42 -1.14
N GLY A 30 -6.02 -35.56 -2.13
CA GLY A 30 -6.93 -34.46 -2.47
C GLY A 30 -6.38 -33.08 -2.11
N VAL A 31 -5.58 -32.51 -3.00
CA VAL A 31 -5.44 -31.04 -3.09
C VAL A 31 -6.77 -30.48 -3.57
N ALA A 32 -7.68 -30.22 -2.65
CA ALA A 32 -8.82 -29.35 -2.87
C ALA A 32 -8.33 -27.91 -2.67
N ASN A 33 -8.29 -27.14 -3.76
CA ASN A 33 -8.17 -25.68 -3.69
C ASN A 33 -9.42 -25.15 -2.98
N ALA A 34 -9.31 -24.94 -1.67
CA ALA A 34 -10.28 -24.15 -0.95
C ALA A 34 -10.09 -22.69 -1.37
N ALA A 35 -10.99 -22.21 -2.24
CA ALA A 35 -11.19 -20.79 -2.45
C ALA A 35 -11.52 -20.17 -1.08
N THR A 36 -10.51 -19.57 -0.46
CA THR A 36 -10.69 -18.84 0.79
C THR A 36 -11.34 -17.53 0.41
N ALA A 37 -12.66 -17.46 0.62
CA ALA A 37 -13.39 -16.20 0.55
C ALA A 37 -12.69 -15.21 1.50
N VAL A 38 -12.24 -14.08 0.95
CA VAL A 38 -11.68 -12.97 1.73
C VAL A 38 -12.79 -12.52 2.70
N PRO A 39 -12.59 -12.57 4.02
CA PRO A 39 -13.60 -12.14 4.96
C PRO A 39 -13.78 -10.63 4.89
N ALA A 40 -15.04 -10.20 4.96
CA ALA A 40 -15.49 -8.81 5.00
C ALA A 40 -14.89 -8.04 6.20
N GLY A 41 -13.67 -7.54 6.03
CA GLY A 41 -12.94 -6.74 7.01
C GLY A 41 -13.00 -5.25 6.65
N PHE A 42 -13.89 -4.54 7.35
CA PHE A 42 -14.04 -3.08 7.39
C PHE A 42 -14.69 -2.38 6.18
N TYR A 43 -16.02 -2.40 6.21
CA TYR A 43 -16.92 -1.62 5.38
C TYR A 43 -17.57 -0.47 6.18
N GLY A 44 -16.78 0.26 6.97
CA GLY A 44 -17.26 1.43 7.72
C GLY A 44 -17.08 2.74 6.94
N PRO A 45 -17.78 3.82 7.32
CA PRO A 45 -17.63 5.11 6.66
C PRO A 45 -16.19 5.59 6.87
N LEU A 46 -15.54 6.02 5.80
CA LEU A 46 -14.27 6.70 5.91
C LEU A 46 -14.57 8.10 6.43
N ASP A 47 -14.24 8.37 7.69
CA ASP A 47 -14.28 9.74 8.19
C ASP A 47 -13.17 10.54 7.49
N ALA A 48 -13.53 11.14 6.35
CA ALA A 48 -12.67 11.99 5.54
C ALA A 48 -12.67 13.44 6.03
N SER A 49 -12.86 13.70 7.32
CA SER A 49 -12.78 15.05 7.90
C SER A 49 -11.35 15.53 8.15
N ALA A 50 -10.51 15.53 7.11
CA ALA A 50 -9.33 16.39 7.05
C ALA A 50 -8.98 16.73 5.59
N PRO A 51 -9.05 18.01 5.16
CA PRO A 51 -8.63 18.40 3.82
C PRO A 51 -7.11 18.23 3.67
N PRO A 52 -6.60 17.84 2.47
CA PRO A 52 -5.17 17.86 2.21
C PRO A 52 -4.65 19.30 2.32
N ARG A 53 -3.61 19.48 3.14
CA ARG A 53 -2.96 20.77 3.36
C ARG A 53 -2.13 21.12 2.12
N ALA A 54 -2.64 22.04 1.30
CA ALA A 54 -1.90 22.59 0.17
C ALA A 54 -0.68 23.38 0.68
N VAL A 55 0.52 23.01 0.24
CA VAL A 55 1.74 23.80 0.45
C VAL A 55 2.02 24.55 -0.86
N ALA A 56 1.71 25.84 -0.87
CA ALA A 56 2.13 26.75 -1.93
C ALA A 56 3.56 27.24 -1.66
N PRO A 57 4.45 27.34 -2.67
CA PRO A 57 5.73 28.01 -2.48
C PRO A 57 5.55 29.53 -2.52
N ALA A 58 6.22 30.22 -1.58
CA ALA A 58 6.33 31.67 -1.56
C ALA A 58 7.27 32.15 -2.68
N ALA A 59 6.80 33.11 -3.48
CA ALA A 59 7.61 33.82 -4.46
C ALA A 59 8.43 34.92 -3.76
N ALA A 60 9.73 34.97 -4.04
CA ALA A 60 10.61 36.09 -3.68
C ALA A 60 10.95 36.88 -4.96
N GLU A 61 10.84 38.21 -4.90
CA GLU A 61 11.25 39.14 -5.95
C GLU A 61 12.78 39.27 -6.06
N PRO A 62 13.34 39.60 -7.24
CA PRO A 62 14.78 39.62 -7.45
C PRO A 62 15.43 40.96 -7.08
N ALA A 63 16.64 40.89 -6.52
CA ALA A 63 17.54 42.02 -6.33
C ALA A 63 18.36 42.32 -7.62
N PRO A 64 18.82 43.57 -7.83
CA PRO A 64 19.47 44.00 -9.08
C PRO A 64 20.91 43.49 -9.25
N ALA A 65 21.30 43.29 -10.51
CA ALA A 65 22.56 42.68 -10.94
C ALA A 65 23.75 43.67 -10.93
N GLU A 66 24.89 43.21 -10.40
CA GLU A 66 26.22 43.79 -10.62
C GLU A 66 26.89 43.20 -11.88
N PRO A 67 27.79 43.95 -12.56
CA PRO A 67 28.38 43.52 -13.83
C PRO A 67 29.44 42.41 -13.66
N ALA A 68 29.36 41.42 -14.56
CA ALA A 68 30.06 40.16 -14.51
C ALA A 68 31.58 40.25 -14.77
N ALA A 69 32.36 39.63 -13.88
CA ALA A 69 33.68 39.10 -14.20
C ALA A 69 33.52 37.78 -14.99
N GLU A 70 34.42 37.54 -15.94
CA GLU A 70 34.43 36.36 -16.81
C GLU A 70 34.54 35.07 -15.95
N PRO A 71 33.60 34.11 -16.03
CA PRO A 71 33.58 32.98 -15.12
C PRO A 71 34.62 31.93 -15.52
N ALA A 72 35.39 31.47 -14.53
CA ALA A 72 36.16 30.23 -14.61
C ALA A 72 35.25 29.06 -15.04
N PRO A 73 35.76 28.03 -15.73
CA PRO A 73 34.95 26.91 -16.17
C PRO A 73 34.23 26.28 -14.97
N ALA A 74 32.90 26.19 -15.08
CA ALA A 74 32.06 25.63 -14.02
C ALA A 74 32.52 24.21 -13.67
N PRO A 75 32.57 23.83 -12.37
CA PRO A 75 32.75 22.43 -12.01
C PRO A 75 31.65 21.61 -12.69
N ALA A 76 32.01 20.41 -13.15
CA ALA A 76 31.06 19.48 -13.73
C ALA A 76 29.84 19.36 -12.79
N PRO A 77 28.60 19.33 -13.34
CA PRO A 77 27.42 19.18 -12.52
C PRO A 77 27.58 17.93 -11.64
N PRO A 78 27.14 17.97 -10.37
CA PRO A 78 27.13 16.77 -9.55
C PRO A 78 26.40 15.65 -10.32
N PRO A 79 26.82 14.39 -10.17
CA PRO A 79 26.08 13.29 -10.78
C PRO A 79 24.60 13.43 -10.42
N PRO A 80 23.68 13.10 -11.34
CA PRO A 80 22.25 13.17 -11.05
C PRO A 80 21.99 12.41 -9.74
N ALA A 81 21.13 12.97 -8.88
CA ALA A 81 20.65 12.26 -7.71
C ALA A 81 20.21 10.84 -8.15
N PRO A 82 20.49 9.79 -7.37
CA PRO A 82 20.06 8.44 -7.74
C PRO A 82 18.58 8.47 -8.07
N ALA A 83 18.20 7.87 -9.21
CA ALA A 83 16.81 7.74 -9.58
C ALA A 83 16.04 7.13 -8.38
N PRO A 84 14.78 7.56 -8.13
CA PRO A 84 13.99 6.93 -7.09
C PRO A 84 14.02 5.42 -7.29
N LEU A 85 14.15 4.65 -6.20
CA LEU A 85 14.27 3.19 -6.21
C LEU A 85 12.97 2.59 -6.77
N ALA A 86 12.84 2.55 -8.10
CA ALA A 86 11.70 1.95 -8.76
C ALA A 86 11.81 0.43 -8.59
N VAL A 87 10.69 -0.19 -8.22
CA VAL A 87 10.61 -1.65 -8.12
C VAL A 87 10.71 -2.22 -9.52
N THR A 88 11.65 -3.14 -9.76
CA THR A 88 11.78 -3.81 -11.06
C THR A 88 10.80 -4.99 -11.18
N PRO A 89 10.55 -5.52 -12.39
CA PRO A 89 9.77 -6.74 -12.56
C PRO A 89 10.29 -7.91 -11.71
N ASP A 90 11.62 -8.07 -11.65
CA ASP A 90 12.28 -9.14 -10.87
C ASP A 90 12.11 -8.92 -9.36
N ASP A 91 12.14 -7.66 -8.90
CA ASP A 91 11.83 -7.35 -7.51
C ASP A 91 10.39 -7.74 -7.18
N LEU A 92 9.42 -7.31 -7.99
CA LEU A 92 8.01 -7.63 -7.75
C LEU A 92 7.76 -9.14 -7.73
N ALA A 93 8.39 -9.89 -8.65
CA ALA A 93 8.32 -11.35 -8.67
C ALA A 93 8.87 -12.01 -7.39
N ARG A 94 9.95 -11.47 -6.81
CA ARG A 94 10.56 -11.97 -5.57
C ARG A 94 9.74 -11.57 -4.33
N ILE A 95 9.17 -10.37 -4.33
CA ILE A 95 8.34 -9.86 -3.22
C ILE A 95 7.02 -10.62 -3.14
N VAL A 96 6.41 -10.90 -4.30
CA VAL A 96 5.11 -11.57 -4.44
C VAL A 96 5.25 -12.88 -5.24
N PRO A 97 5.77 -13.95 -4.60
CA PRO A 97 5.96 -15.22 -5.29
C PRO A 97 4.67 -15.78 -5.88
N GLY A 98 4.73 -16.27 -7.11
CA GLY A 98 3.59 -16.90 -7.80
C GLY A 98 2.65 -15.93 -8.52
N MET A 99 2.97 -14.63 -8.52
CA MET A 99 2.32 -13.66 -9.41
C MET A 99 2.64 -14.01 -10.88
N PRO A 100 1.65 -14.07 -11.78
CA PRO A 100 1.90 -14.39 -13.19
C PRO A 100 2.78 -13.33 -13.87
N ALA A 101 3.69 -13.76 -14.75
CA ALA A 101 4.65 -12.87 -15.40
C ALA A 101 3.98 -11.79 -16.27
N GLU A 102 2.86 -12.15 -16.90
CA GLU A 102 2.04 -11.21 -17.68
C GLU A 102 1.44 -10.11 -16.80
N LYS A 103 1.02 -10.45 -15.57
CA LYS A 103 0.50 -9.48 -14.59
C LYS A 103 1.61 -8.58 -14.09
N ILE A 104 2.81 -9.12 -13.87
CA ILE A 104 3.98 -8.31 -13.47
C ILE A 104 4.29 -7.28 -14.56
N ALA A 105 4.35 -7.72 -15.82
CA ALA A 105 4.61 -6.84 -16.95
C ALA A 105 3.53 -5.76 -17.12
N GLU A 106 2.26 -6.12 -16.90
CA GLU A 106 1.11 -5.20 -16.93
C GLU A 106 1.18 -4.17 -15.78
N TYR A 107 1.57 -4.59 -14.58
CA TYR A 107 1.37 -3.80 -13.35
C TYR A 107 2.58 -2.99 -12.92
N ILE A 108 3.81 -3.35 -13.32
CA ILE A 108 5.01 -2.73 -12.77
C ILE A 108 5.10 -1.22 -13.04
N ALA A 109 4.72 -0.78 -14.25
CA ALA A 109 4.73 0.63 -14.61
C ALA A 109 3.67 1.44 -13.84
N PRO A 110 2.38 1.06 -13.83
CA PRO A 110 1.37 1.81 -13.09
C PRO A 110 1.57 1.73 -11.57
N LEU A 111 2.08 0.62 -11.02
CA LEU A 111 2.43 0.51 -9.59
C LEU A 111 3.50 1.51 -9.20
N ASN A 112 4.62 1.57 -9.93
CA ASN A 112 5.69 2.53 -9.65
C ASN A 112 5.22 3.98 -9.83
N ALA A 113 4.43 4.26 -10.87
CA ALA A 113 3.87 5.60 -11.09
C ALA A 113 2.95 6.03 -9.92
N ALA A 114 2.13 5.12 -9.41
CA ALA A 114 1.29 5.38 -8.25
C ALA A 114 2.13 5.60 -6.98
N MET A 115 3.11 4.73 -6.69
CA MET A 115 4.01 4.89 -5.54
C MET A 115 4.74 6.24 -5.56
N ALA A 116 5.24 6.65 -6.73
CA ALA A 116 5.88 7.95 -6.91
C ALA A 116 4.91 9.11 -6.59
N ARG A 117 3.66 9.06 -7.06
CA ARG A 117 2.62 10.07 -6.75
C ARG A 117 2.29 10.13 -5.25
N GLY A 118 2.35 9.00 -4.56
CA GLY A 118 2.04 8.87 -3.14
C GLY A 118 3.21 9.18 -2.18
N GLY A 119 4.40 9.52 -2.70
CA GLY A 119 5.60 9.65 -1.87
C GLY A 119 6.01 8.33 -1.18
N ILE A 120 5.67 7.20 -1.80
CA ILE A 120 6.04 5.84 -1.36
C ILE A 120 7.40 5.53 -2.01
N ASP A 121 8.43 6.23 -1.53
CA ASP A 121 9.69 6.49 -2.24
C ASP A 121 10.92 5.86 -1.57
N ASN A 122 10.71 5.11 -0.49
CA ASN A 122 11.78 4.38 0.19
C ASN A 122 11.40 2.89 0.36
N PRO A 123 12.40 1.99 0.55
CA PRO A 123 12.16 0.55 0.62
C PRO A 123 11.15 0.12 1.68
N VAL A 124 11.09 0.80 2.83
CA VAL A 124 10.14 0.47 3.91
C VAL A 124 8.72 0.77 3.47
N ARG A 125 8.46 1.96 2.93
CA ARG A 125 7.13 2.36 2.45
C ARG A 125 6.68 1.47 1.29
N GLN A 126 7.57 1.20 0.33
CA GLN A 126 7.28 0.36 -0.83
C GLN A 126 6.97 -1.08 -0.43
N ALA A 127 7.80 -1.69 0.41
CA ALA A 127 7.54 -3.03 0.94
C ALA A 127 6.21 -3.09 1.70
N ALA A 128 5.91 -2.09 2.53
CA ALA A 128 4.67 -2.07 3.30
C ALA A 128 3.46 -1.93 2.39
N PHE A 129 3.51 -1.01 1.42
CA PHE A 129 2.43 -0.79 0.45
C PHE A 129 2.15 -2.07 -0.36
N ILE A 130 3.18 -2.65 -0.97
CA ILE A 130 3.06 -3.88 -1.78
C ILE A 130 2.51 -5.04 -0.93
N ALA A 131 2.97 -5.20 0.31
CA ALA A 131 2.48 -6.25 1.19
C ALA A 131 0.99 -6.15 1.51
N GLN A 132 0.46 -4.93 1.69
CA GLN A 132 -0.98 -4.74 1.88
C GLN A 132 -1.75 -5.10 0.62
N LEU A 133 -1.35 -4.56 -0.54
CA LEU A 133 -2.05 -4.82 -1.80
C LEU A 133 -1.99 -6.30 -2.20
N ALA A 134 -0.87 -6.99 -1.97
CA ALA A 134 -0.75 -8.41 -2.25
C ALA A 134 -1.72 -9.26 -1.41
N VAL A 135 -2.15 -8.78 -0.24
CA VAL A 135 -3.19 -9.46 0.55
C VAL A 135 -4.59 -9.10 0.05
N GLU A 136 -4.86 -7.81 -0.16
CA GLU A 136 -6.20 -7.37 -0.57
C GLU A 136 -6.62 -7.83 -1.99
N SER A 137 -5.65 -8.09 -2.87
CA SER A 137 -5.90 -8.41 -4.30
C SER A 137 -5.62 -9.88 -4.66
N ASP A 138 -5.53 -10.76 -3.67
CA ASP A 138 -5.10 -12.15 -3.85
C ASP A 138 -3.80 -12.26 -4.66
N SER A 139 -2.75 -11.60 -4.17
CA SER A 139 -1.44 -11.51 -4.83
C SER A 139 -1.51 -10.92 -6.23
N PHE A 140 -2.31 -9.86 -6.41
CA PHE A 140 -2.53 -9.19 -7.69
C PHE A 140 -3.18 -10.08 -8.76
N ARG A 141 -3.92 -11.14 -8.36
CA ARG A 141 -4.66 -11.99 -9.30
C ARG A 141 -5.96 -11.34 -9.76
N THR A 142 -6.59 -10.56 -8.89
CA THR A 142 -7.84 -9.88 -9.20
C THR A 142 -7.89 -8.50 -8.53
N PHE A 143 -8.51 -7.54 -9.22
CA PHE A 143 -8.92 -6.27 -8.64
C PHE A 143 -10.44 -6.17 -8.51
N GLU A 144 -11.15 -7.29 -8.65
CA GLU A 144 -12.58 -7.38 -8.41
C GLU A 144 -12.84 -8.45 -7.35
N GLU A 145 -13.65 -8.12 -6.36
CA GLU A 145 -14.12 -9.07 -5.36
C GLU A 145 -14.90 -10.22 -6.04
N TYR A 146 -14.61 -11.46 -5.60
CA TYR A 146 -15.29 -12.65 -6.10
C TYR A 146 -16.75 -12.77 -5.65
N ALA A 147 -17.11 -12.20 -4.50
CA ALA A 147 -18.49 -12.22 -4.04
C ALA A 147 -19.35 -11.25 -4.87
N SER A 148 -20.66 -11.49 -4.87
CA SER A 148 -21.60 -10.66 -5.64
C SER A 148 -21.70 -9.22 -5.16
N GLY A 149 -21.35 -8.92 -3.90
CA GLY A 149 -21.62 -7.62 -3.28
C GLY A 149 -23.04 -7.46 -2.71
N ARG A 150 -23.93 -8.45 -2.89
CA ARG A 150 -25.29 -8.41 -2.31
C ARG A 150 -25.32 -8.18 -0.79
N ALA A 151 -24.27 -8.61 -0.08
CA ALA A 151 -24.12 -8.40 1.35
C ALA A 151 -23.92 -6.91 1.74
N TYR A 152 -23.59 -6.04 0.78
CA TYR A 152 -23.44 -4.60 0.98
C TYR A 152 -24.73 -3.82 0.70
N GLU A 153 -25.79 -4.48 0.25
CA GLU A 153 -27.06 -3.82 -0.03
C GLU A 153 -27.65 -3.20 1.23
N GLY A 154 -28.08 -1.93 1.15
CA GLY A 154 -28.68 -1.21 2.27
C GLY A 154 -27.71 -0.83 3.41
N ARG A 155 -26.40 -1.07 3.26
CA ARG A 155 -25.38 -0.67 4.24
C ARG A 155 -25.23 0.86 4.25
N ALA A 156 -25.96 1.51 5.14
CA ALA A 156 -25.95 2.96 5.29
C ALA A 156 -24.57 3.51 5.66
N ASP A 157 -23.76 2.75 6.39
CA ASP A 157 -22.39 3.08 6.74
C ASP A 157 -21.43 3.07 5.54
N LEU A 158 -21.80 2.40 4.45
CA LEU A 158 -21.12 2.46 3.15
C LEU A 158 -21.71 3.51 2.19
N GLY A 159 -22.76 4.21 2.60
CA GLY A 159 -23.56 5.07 1.72
C GLY A 159 -24.48 4.30 0.77
N ASN A 160 -24.56 2.98 0.87
CA ASN A 160 -25.41 2.13 0.01
C ASN A 160 -26.88 2.26 0.43
N THR A 161 -27.52 3.33 -0.03
CA THR A 161 -28.86 3.74 0.37
C THR A 161 -29.89 3.64 -0.76
N GLN A 162 -29.43 3.34 -1.98
CA GLN A 162 -30.27 3.14 -3.15
C GLN A 162 -30.30 1.65 -3.51
N ALA A 163 -31.43 1.20 -4.06
CA ALA A 163 -31.60 -0.19 -4.46
C ALA A 163 -30.56 -0.58 -5.53
N GLY A 164 -29.83 -1.67 -5.29
CA GLY A 164 -28.79 -2.20 -6.17
C GLY A 164 -27.38 -1.67 -5.88
N ASP A 165 -27.22 -0.80 -4.88
CA ASP A 165 -25.92 -0.25 -4.49
C ASP A 165 -24.93 -1.34 -4.05
N GLY A 166 -25.40 -2.41 -3.43
CA GLY A 166 -24.54 -3.45 -2.90
C GLY A 166 -23.70 -4.13 -3.98
N GLU A 167 -24.35 -4.62 -5.04
CA GLU A 167 -23.67 -5.25 -6.17
C GLU A 167 -22.91 -4.21 -7.01
N ARG A 168 -23.50 -3.02 -7.21
CA ARG A 168 -22.88 -1.95 -8.01
C ARG A 168 -21.55 -1.50 -7.41
N TYR A 169 -21.50 -1.26 -6.11
CA TYR A 169 -20.34 -0.77 -5.38
C TYR A 169 -19.68 -1.85 -4.51
N LYS A 170 -19.63 -3.08 -5.02
CA LYS A 170 -18.84 -4.17 -4.43
C LYS A 170 -17.34 -3.89 -4.48
N GLY A 171 -16.53 -4.69 -3.78
CA GLY A 171 -15.08 -4.49 -3.69
C GLY A 171 -14.36 -4.47 -5.03
N ARG A 172 -13.63 -3.39 -5.30
CA ARG A 172 -12.74 -3.25 -6.47
C ARG A 172 -11.42 -2.53 -6.17
N GLY A 173 -10.47 -2.68 -7.08
CA GLY A 173 -9.13 -2.11 -7.00
C GLY A 173 -8.18 -2.91 -6.10
N ALA A 174 -6.93 -2.45 -6.03
CA ALA A 174 -5.85 -3.17 -5.36
C ALA A 174 -5.97 -3.16 -3.82
N ILE A 175 -6.83 -2.30 -3.25
CA ILE A 175 -7.12 -2.19 -1.80
C ILE A 175 -8.60 -2.44 -1.47
N GLN A 176 -9.40 -2.98 -2.42
CA GLN A 176 -10.81 -3.34 -2.22
C GLN A 176 -11.73 -2.19 -1.76
N ILE A 177 -11.74 -1.10 -2.53
CA ILE A 177 -12.70 0.00 -2.37
C ILE A 177 -14.12 -0.52 -2.53
N THR A 178 -14.97 -0.26 -1.54
CA THR A 178 -16.34 -0.80 -1.47
C THR A 178 -17.29 0.23 -0.90
N GLY A 179 -18.52 0.27 -1.42
CA GLY A 179 -19.57 1.17 -0.96
C GLY A 179 -19.61 2.51 -1.70
N ARG A 180 -20.82 2.99 -1.99
CA ARG A 180 -21.09 4.21 -2.74
C ARG A 180 -20.27 5.41 -2.24
N HIS A 181 -20.22 5.63 -0.93
CA HIS A 181 -19.52 6.78 -0.35
C HIS A 181 -18.02 6.78 -0.70
N ASN A 182 -17.40 5.60 -0.71
CA ASN A 182 -15.98 5.45 -1.01
C ASN A 182 -15.71 5.63 -2.51
N TYR A 183 -16.61 5.13 -3.35
CA TYR A 183 -16.58 5.38 -4.80
C TYR A 183 -16.72 6.87 -5.12
N GLU A 184 -17.62 7.59 -4.46
CA GLU A 184 -17.76 9.05 -4.61
C GLU A 184 -16.50 9.78 -4.17
N SER A 185 -15.96 9.44 -2.99
CA SER A 185 -14.77 10.09 -2.42
C SER A 185 -13.54 9.89 -3.31
N VAL A 186 -13.32 8.68 -3.80
CA VAL A 186 -12.17 8.41 -4.68
C VAL A 186 -12.37 8.99 -6.07
N SER A 187 -13.61 9.09 -6.56
CA SER A 187 -13.91 9.81 -7.81
C SER A 187 -13.55 11.29 -7.72
N GLN A 188 -13.88 11.93 -6.60
CA GLN A 188 -13.50 13.32 -6.34
C GLN A 188 -11.98 13.49 -6.29
N PHE A 189 -11.26 12.54 -5.68
CA PHE A 189 -9.81 12.60 -5.57
C PHE A 189 -9.10 12.42 -6.92
N THR A 190 -9.54 11.46 -7.74
CA THR A 190 -8.88 11.14 -9.01
C THR A 190 -9.37 11.98 -10.18
N GLY A 191 -10.58 12.54 -10.08
CA GLY A 191 -11.30 13.16 -11.21
C GLY A 191 -11.92 12.15 -12.18
N VAL A 192 -11.92 10.86 -11.86
CA VAL A 192 -12.53 9.78 -12.66
C VAL A 192 -13.89 9.42 -12.06
N ASP A 193 -14.94 9.33 -12.88
CA ASP A 193 -16.29 9.01 -12.39
C ASP A 193 -16.49 7.52 -12.16
N PHE A 194 -16.03 7.01 -11.01
CA PHE A 194 -16.26 5.63 -10.60
C PHE A 194 -17.70 5.39 -10.12
N VAL A 195 -18.49 6.44 -9.87
CA VAL A 195 -19.89 6.29 -9.46
C VAL A 195 -20.73 5.82 -10.65
N ALA A 196 -20.51 6.44 -11.80
CA ALA A 196 -21.12 6.04 -13.07
C ALA A 196 -20.47 4.77 -13.63
N HIS A 197 -19.14 4.64 -13.51
CA HIS A 197 -18.33 3.58 -14.11
C HIS A 197 -17.48 2.83 -13.05
N PRO A 198 -18.12 2.07 -12.14
CA PRO A 198 -17.42 1.40 -11.04
C PRO A 198 -16.37 0.37 -11.48
N GLU A 199 -16.56 -0.25 -12.63
CA GLU A 199 -15.64 -1.19 -13.27
C GLU A 199 -14.27 -0.59 -13.58
N LEU A 200 -14.17 0.74 -13.72
CA LEU A 200 -12.88 1.39 -14.01
C LEU A 200 -11.88 1.23 -12.86
N LEU A 201 -12.32 0.91 -11.63
CA LEU A 201 -11.41 0.61 -10.52
C LEU A 201 -10.60 -0.67 -10.72
N GLU A 202 -11.01 -1.55 -11.64
CA GLU A 202 -10.31 -2.79 -11.97
C GLU A 202 -9.14 -2.56 -12.94
N ALA A 203 -9.10 -1.41 -13.62
CA ALA A 203 -7.99 -1.04 -14.48
C ALA A 203 -6.73 -0.76 -13.63
N PRO A 204 -5.54 -1.27 -14.00
CA PRO A 204 -4.36 -1.20 -13.13
C PRO A 204 -3.96 0.22 -12.72
N GLU A 205 -4.00 1.20 -13.63
CA GLU A 205 -3.71 2.60 -13.27
C GLU A 205 -4.65 3.09 -12.17
N ASN A 206 -5.94 2.80 -12.28
CA ASN A 206 -6.94 3.22 -11.30
C ASN A 206 -6.83 2.43 -10.01
N ALA A 207 -6.63 1.11 -10.09
CA ALA A 207 -6.47 0.22 -8.93
C ALA A 207 -5.32 0.69 -8.03
N PHE A 208 -4.18 1.07 -8.61
CA PHE A 208 -3.04 1.58 -7.84
C PHE A 208 -3.21 3.03 -7.39
N ASN A 209 -3.76 3.92 -8.22
CA ASN A 209 -4.00 5.31 -7.82
C ASN A 209 -5.03 5.42 -6.68
N THR A 210 -6.06 4.58 -6.67
CA THR A 210 -7.05 4.54 -5.59
C THR A 210 -6.48 3.90 -4.31
N ALA A 211 -5.56 2.94 -4.44
CA ALA A 211 -4.78 2.46 -3.31
C ALA A 211 -3.90 3.56 -2.69
N VAL A 212 -3.29 4.41 -3.53
CA VAL A 212 -2.52 5.58 -3.06
C VAL A 212 -3.41 6.60 -2.36
N TRP A 213 -4.63 6.84 -2.85
CA TRP A 213 -5.61 7.66 -2.14
C TRP A 213 -5.89 7.12 -0.74
N TYR A 214 -6.18 5.82 -0.62
CA TYR A 214 -6.44 5.19 0.67
C TYR A 214 -5.23 5.35 1.61
N TRP A 215 -4.04 5.11 1.07
CA TRP A 215 -2.77 5.17 1.80
C TRP A 215 -2.44 6.56 2.33
N THR A 216 -2.51 7.56 1.45
CA THR A 216 -2.13 8.95 1.76
C THR A 216 -3.16 9.66 2.63
N SER A 217 -4.46 9.39 2.44
CA SER A 217 -5.52 9.94 3.31
C SER A 217 -5.44 9.47 4.77
N ARG A 218 -4.65 8.42 5.05
CA ARG A 218 -4.41 7.86 6.40
C ARG A 218 -2.99 8.04 6.91
N ASP A 219 -2.18 8.83 6.20
CA ASP A 219 -0.78 9.08 6.52
C ASP A 219 0.05 7.79 6.71
N LEU A 220 -0.24 6.76 5.90
CA LEU A 220 0.38 5.44 6.07
C LEU A 220 1.88 5.42 5.77
N ASN A 221 2.41 6.43 5.08
CA ASN A 221 3.87 6.65 5.00
C ASN A 221 4.46 6.86 6.39
N GLN A 222 3.94 7.81 7.16
CA GLN A 222 4.41 8.08 8.51
C GLN A 222 4.20 6.89 9.44
N VAL A 223 3.08 6.17 9.30
CA VAL A 223 2.81 4.95 10.07
C VAL A 223 3.84 3.86 9.75
N ALA A 224 4.14 3.63 8.47
CA ALA A 224 5.16 2.67 8.06
C ALA A 224 6.54 3.02 8.62
N ASP A 225 6.91 4.31 8.56
CA ASP A 225 8.22 4.79 9.00
C ASP A 225 8.42 4.71 10.53
N SER A 226 7.35 4.93 11.31
CA SER A 226 7.45 5.12 12.77
C SER A 226 6.86 3.99 13.62
N ALA A 227 5.83 3.30 13.13
CA ALA A 227 5.10 2.26 13.85
C ALA A 227 5.18 0.87 13.19
N GLY A 228 5.61 0.80 11.94
CA GLY A 228 5.88 -0.44 11.22
C GLY A 228 4.62 -1.18 10.73
N ILE A 229 4.87 -2.34 10.11
CA ILE A 229 3.87 -3.07 9.32
C ILE A 229 2.64 -3.53 10.11
N VAL A 230 2.77 -3.86 11.39
CA VAL A 230 1.64 -4.31 12.21
C VAL A 230 0.63 -3.18 12.34
N ARG A 231 1.09 -1.95 12.59
CA ARG A 231 0.21 -0.79 12.69
C ARG A 231 -0.40 -0.42 11.35
N VAL A 232 0.37 -0.52 10.26
CA VAL A 232 -0.17 -0.36 8.88
C VAL A 232 -1.29 -1.37 8.63
N SER A 233 -1.08 -2.64 8.97
CA SER A 233 -2.07 -3.71 8.81
C SER A 233 -3.35 -3.44 9.60
N GLU A 234 -3.24 -2.96 10.84
CA GLU A 234 -4.41 -2.63 11.67
C GLU A 234 -5.23 -1.50 11.05
N VAL A 235 -4.58 -0.50 10.47
CA VAL A 235 -5.25 0.63 9.81
C VAL A 235 -5.94 0.18 8.52
N VAL A 236 -5.29 -0.66 7.72
CA VAL A 236 -5.84 -1.17 6.45
C VAL A 236 -7.00 -2.13 6.70
N ASN A 237 -6.86 -3.07 7.63
CA ASN A 237 -7.81 -4.15 7.82
C ASN A 237 -8.85 -3.91 8.93
N GLY A 238 -8.62 -2.93 9.81
CA GLY A 238 -9.44 -2.74 11.01
C GLY A 238 -9.26 -3.86 12.06
N GLY A 239 -8.21 -4.68 11.93
CA GLY A 239 -7.96 -5.87 12.75
C GLY A 239 -6.69 -6.62 12.33
N HIS A 240 -6.60 -7.90 12.69
CA HIS A 240 -5.41 -8.74 12.46
C HIS A 240 -5.62 -9.82 11.38
N HIS A 241 -6.62 -9.67 10.50
CA HIS A 241 -6.83 -10.64 9.44
C HIS A 241 -5.61 -10.68 8.50
N ALA A 242 -5.11 -11.90 8.26
CA ALA A 242 -3.92 -12.19 7.48
C ALA A 242 -2.64 -11.47 7.95
N LEU A 243 -2.55 -11.06 9.22
CA LEU A 243 -1.41 -10.30 9.74
C LEU A 243 -0.08 -11.04 9.54
N GLU A 244 -0.03 -12.35 9.80
CA GLU A 244 1.18 -13.16 9.57
C GLU A 244 1.65 -13.07 8.12
N ARG A 245 0.72 -13.18 7.16
CA ARG A 245 1.03 -13.04 5.74
C ARG A 245 1.51 -11.63 5.39
N ARG A 246 0.84 -10.58 5.88
CA ARG A 246 1.26 -9.18 5.65
C ARG A 246 2.67 -8.92 6.18
N VAL A 247 2.99 -9.43 7.36
CA VAL A 247 4.34 -9.35 7.94
C VAL A 247 5.35 -10.11 7.10
N ALA A 248 5.04 -11.32 6.66
CA ALA A 248 5.93 -12.12 5.82
C ALA A 248 6.19 -11.46 4.46
N ASP A 249 5.15 -10.96 3.80
CA ASP A 249 5.23 -10.28 2.51
C ASP A 249 6.05 -8.97 2.63
N PHE A 250 5.86 -8.23 3.73
CA PHE A 250 6.66 -7.04 4.05
C PHE A 250 8.14 -7.36 4.26
N GLN A 251 8.46 -8.40 5.03
CA GLN A 251 9.86 -8.80 5.27
C GLN A 251 10.56 -9.22 3.97
N ARG A 252 9.88 -9.98 3.10
CA ARG A 252 10.42 -10.28 1.76
C ARG A 252 10.64 -9.01 0.94
N GLY A 253 9.71 -8.06 1.02
CA GLY A 253 9.85 -6.71 0.47
C GLY A 253 11.14 -6.02 0.91
N LEU A 254 11.39 -5.97 2.22
CA LEU A 254 12.60 -5.37 2.77
C LEU A 254 13.87 -6.10 2.32
N ASP A 255 13.87 -7.42 2.35
CA ASP A 255 15.03 -8.24 1.94
C ASP A 255 15.40 -7.98 0.48
N VAL A 256 14.41 -7.82 -0.40
CA VAL A 256 14.61 -7.52 -1.82
C VAL A 256 15.06 -6.07 -2.03
N LEU A 257 14.40 -5.10 -1.42
CA LEU A 257 14.57 -3.68 -1.74
C LEU A 257 15.74 -3.02 -0.99
N LEU A 258 16.15 -3.55 0.17
CA LEU A 258 17.32 -3.06 0.91
C LEU A 258 18.63 -3.75 0.51
N ARG A 259 18.53 -4.91 -0.18
CA ARG A 259 19.67 -5.69 -0.67
C ARG A 259 19.42 -6.07 -2.14
N PRO A 260 19.31 -5.05 -3.03
CA PRO A 260 18.94 -5.27 -4.42
C PRO A 260 19.90 -6.20 -5.15
#